data_AF-A0A3P0XC66-F1
#
_entry.id   AF-A0A3P0XC66-F1
#
_cell.length_a   1.000
_cell.length_b   1.000
_cell.length_c   1.000
_cell.angle_alpha   90.00
_cell.angle_beta   90.00
_cell.angle_gamma   90.00
#
_symmetry.space_group_name_H-M   'P 1'
#
loop_
_entity.id
_entity.type
_entity.pdbx_description
1 polymer ?
#
loop_
_entity_poly.entity_id
_entity_poly.type
_entity_poly.pdbx_seq_one_letter_code
_entity_poly.pdbx_strand_id
1 'polypeptide(L)' 'MQEEWQEQQNLRRLQVMMQFLLASIAQDRTMTVDEAAQLVAHTRNAALRMFPGREMAYNLLCRPKIQRAMRERFQIQ' A
#
# COMPACT_ATOMS: atom_id res chain seq x y z
N MET A 1 -5.68 -26.27 -0.23
CA MET A 1 -4.37 -26.56 -0.85
C MET A 1 -3.97 -25.55 -1.94
N GLN A 2 -4.60 -25.48 -3.14
CA GLN A 2 -4.16 -24.52 -4.19
C GLN A 2 -4.55 -23.06 -3.92
N GLU A 3 -5.74 -22.80 -3.37
CA GLU A 3 -6.22 -21.44 -3.07
C GLU A 3 -5.40 -20.77 -1.95
N GLU A 4 -5.07 -21.50 -0.89
CA GLU A 4 -4.27 -20.99 0.23
C GLU A 4 -2.85 -20.59 -0.21
N TRP A 5 -2.26 -21.31 -1.15
CA TRP A 5 -0.95 -20.97 -1.68
C TRP A 5 -1.00 -19.68 -2.51
N GLN A 6 -2.02 -19.50 -3.34
CA GLN A 6 -2.24 -18.25 -4.09
C GLN A 6 -2.43 -17.06 -3.14
N GLU A 7 -3.22 -17.23 -2.08
CA GLU A 7 -3.40 -16.18 -1.07
C GLU A 7 -2.10 -15.82 -0.35
N GLN A 8 -1.30 -16.81 0.04
CA GLN A 8 0.01 -16.58 0.65
C GLN A 8 0.99 -15.87 -0.30
N GLN A 9 0.97 -16.21 -1.60
CA GLN A 9 1.77 -15.50 -2.61
C GLN A 9 1.32 -14.05 -2.78
N ASN A 10 0.01 -13.81 -2.83
CA ASN A 10 -0.54 -12.46 -2.95
C ASN A 10 -0.24 -11.62 -1.70
N LEU A 11 -0.29 -12.22 -0.51
CA LEU A 11 0.07 -11.56 0.74
C LEU A 11 1.54 -11.14 0.77
N ARG A 12 2.45 -12.03 0.35
CA ARG A 12 3.88 -11.70 0.26
C ARG A 12 4.14 -10.58 -0.75
N ARG A 13 3.56 -10.68 -1.95
CA ARG A 13 3.68 -9.62 -2.97
C ARG A 13 3.16 -8.29 -2.46
N LEU A 14 2.03 -8.29 -1.77
CA LEU A 14 1.46 -7.10 -1.16
C LEU A 14 2.38 -6.50 -0.11
N GLN A 15 2.96 -7.33 0.77
CA GLN A 15 3.90 -6.87 1.79
C GLN A 15 5.12 -6.18 1.15
N VAL A 16 5.68 -6.75 0.09
CA VAL A 16 6.82 -6.16 -0.63
C VAL A 16 6.42 -4.84 -1.29
N MET A 17 5.29 -4.79 -2.00
CA MET A 17 4.78 -3.55 -2.60
C MET A 17 4.54 -2.47 -1.55
N MET A 18 4.00 -2.85 -0.40
CA MET A 18 3.73 -1.94 0.71
C MET A 18 5.01 -1.41 1.34
N GLN A 19 6.02 -2.25 1.54
CA GLN A 19 7.33 -1.81 2.02
C GLN A 19 7.98 -0.83 1.04
N PHE A 20 7.90 -1.12 -0.27
CA PHE A 20 8.44 -0.24 -1.31
C PHE A 20 7.72 1.12 -1.33
N LEU A 21 6.38 1.12 -1.28
CA LEU A 21 5.58 2.35 -1.20
C LEU A 21 6.00 3.19 0.01
N LEU A 22 6.03 2.60 1.21
CA LEU A 22 6.40 3.31 2.43
C LEU A 22 7.83 3.83 2.38
N ALA A 23 8.75 3.05 1.81
CA ALA A 23 10.15 3.46 1.63
C ALA A 23 10.28 4.63 0.64
N SER A 24 9.58 4.59 -0.49
CA SER A 24 9.55 5.68 -1.47
C SER A 24 8.95 6.95 -0.85
N ILE A 25 7.81 6.83 -0.16
CA ILE A 25 7.23 7.94 0.61
C ILE A 25 8.21 8.43 1.67
N ALA A 26 8.91 7.60 2.43
CA ALA A 26 9.83 8.11 3.45
C ALA A 26 11.09 8.78 2.86
N GLN A 27 11.69 8.17 1.83
CA GLN A 27 13.06 8.50 1.40
C GLN A 27 13.13 9.55 0.29
N ASP A 28 12.13 9.62 -0.59
CA ASP A 28 12.28 10.31 -1.86
C ASP A 28 12.59 11.82 -1.79
N ARG A 29 12.25 12.61 -0.77
CA ARG A 29 12.33 14.10 -0.71
C ARG A 29 11.78 14.95 -1.89
N THR A 30 11.90 14.54 -3.15
CA THR A 30 11.39 15.28 -4.32
C THR A 30 9.93 15.01 -4.62
N MET A 31 9.43 13.85 -4.21
CA MET A 31 8.05 13.45 -4.42
C MET A 31 7.09 14.37 -3.67
N THR A 32 6.13 14.87 -4.44
CA THR A 32 5.04 15.75 -4.02
C THR A 32 3.90 14.96 -3.36
N VAL A 33 2.98 15.68 -2.69
CA VAL A 33 1.79 15.07 -2.08
C VAL A 33 0.92 14.38 -3.13
N ASP A 34 0.76 14.98 -4.31
CA ASP A 34 -0.07 14.44 -5.38
C ASP A 34 0.52 13.15 -5.96
N GLU A 35 1.83 13.10 -6.20
CA GLU A 35 2.52 11.89 -6.65
C GLU A 35 2.41 10.78 -5.61
N ALA A 36 2.59 11.10 -4.32
CA ALA A 36 2.43 10.14 -3.24
C ALA A 36 0.98 9.62 -3.16
N ALA A 37 -0.01 10.49 -3.33
CA ALA A 37 -1.43 10.11 -3.37
C ALA A 37 -1.75 9.21 -4.58
N GLN A 38 -1.18 9.50 -5.74
CA GLN A 38 -1.29 8.64 -6.93
C GLN A 38 -0.65 7.27 -6.68
N LEU A 39 0.55 7.22 -6.09
CA LEU A 39 1.25 5.97 -5.77
C LEU A 39 0.42 5.09 -4.81
N VAL A 40 -0.21 5.72 -3.82
CA VAL A 40 -1.16 5.07 -2.90
C VAL A 40 -2.38 4.53 -3.65
N ALA A 41 -2.97 5.31 -4.54
CA ALA A 41 -4.12 4.89 -5.34
C ALA A 41 -3.78 3.71 -6.27
N HIS A 42 -2.62 3.74 -6.93
CA HIS A 42 -2.13 2.64 -7.77
C HIS A 42 -1.90 1.36 -6.96
N THR A 43 -1.28 1.48 -5.79
CA THR A 43 -1.01 0.34 -4.89
C THR A 43 -2.30 -0.27 -4.37
N ARG A 44 -3.30 0.56 -4.03
CA ARG A 44 -4.64 0.11 -3.68
C ARG A 44 -5.28 -0.65 -4.82
N ASN A 45 -5.32 -0.09 -6.02
CA ASN A 45 -5.94 -0.75 -7.18
C ASN A 45 -5.26 -2.09 -7.53
N ALA A 46 -3.94 -2.18 -7.42
CA ALA A 46 -3.21 -3.43 -7.58
C ALA A 46 -3.60 -4.45 -6.51
N ALA A 47 -3.67 -4.05 -5.25
CA ALA A 47 -4.10 -4.91 -4.15
C ALA A 47 -5.53 -5.44 -4.34
N LEU A 48 -6.46 -4.60 -4.80
CA LEU A 48 -7.84 -4.99 -5.07
C LEU A 48 -7.94 -6.05 -6.18
N ARG A 49 -7.11 -5.95 -7.22
CA ARG A 49 -7.03 -6.96 -8.29
C ARG A 49 -6.45 -8.29 -7.80
N MET A 50 -5.57 -8.26 -6.80
CA MET A 50 -4.95 -9.45 -6.20
C MET A 50 -5.85 -10.13 -5.16
N PHE A 51 -6.83 -9.41 -4.61
CA PHE A 51 -7.76 -9.89 -3.60
C PHE A 51 -9.21 -9.50 -3.92
N PRO A 52 -9.79 -10.02 -5.02
CA PRO A 52 -11.17 -9.72 -5.36
C PRO A 52 -12.11 -10.13 -4.21
N GLY A 53 -12.91 -9.18 -3.71
CA GLY A 53 -13.86 -9.41 -2.61
C GLY A 53 -13.31 -9.31 -1.19
N ARG A 54 -11.99 -9.08 -0.98
CA ARG A 54 -11.37 -8.90 0.36
C ARG A 54 -10.79 -7.50 0.58
N GLU A 55 -11.41 -6.49 -0.05
CA GLU A 55 -10.96 -5.09 -0.04
C GLU A 55 -10.88 -4.48 1.36
N MET A 56 -11.77 -4.91 2.25
CA MET A 56 -11.92 -4.37 3.60
C MET A 56 -10.74 -4.75 4.50
N ALA A 57 -10.22 -5.98 4.37
CA ALA A 57 -9.04 -6.43 5.11
C ALA A 57 -7.78 -5.64 4.69
N TYR A 58 -7.65 -5.38 3.38
CA TYR A 58 -6.56 -4.54 2.86
C TYR A 58 -6.63 -3.12 3.40
N ASN A 59 -7.80 -2.47 3.27
CA ASN A 59 -7.96 -1.09 3.74
C ASN A 59 -7.69 -0.99 5.24
N LEU A 60 -8.07 -1.98 6.04
CA LEU A 60 -7.82 -1.99 7.49
C LEU A 60 -6.33 -2.09 7.84
N LEU A 61 -5.56 -2.94 7.13
CA LEU A 61 -4.14 -3.16 7.41
C LEU A 61 -3.22 -2.10 6.80
N CYS A 62 -3.55 -1.60 5.61
CA CYS A 62 -2.69 -0.72 4.82
C CYS A 62 -2.96 0.76 5.06
N ARG A 63 -4.22 1.20 5.21
CA ARG A 63 -4.53 2.62 5.49
C ARG A 63 -3.72 3.21 6.65
N PRO A 64 -3.65 2.61 7.84
CA PRO A 64 -2.98 3.26 8.97
C PRO A 64 -1.48 3.46 8.71
N LYS A 65 -0.83 2.53 8.01
CA LYS A 65 0.59 2.63 7.65
C LYS A 65 0.84 3.73 6.61
N ILE A 66 -0.01 3.80 5.59
CA ILE A 66 0.06 4.83 4.54
C ILE A 66 -0.18 6.21 5.15
N GLN A 67 -1.23 6.34 5.95
CA GLN A 67 -1.60 7.61 6.57
C GLN A 67 -0.49 8.12 7.48
N ARG A 68 0.15 7.21 8.25
CA ARG A 68 1.31 7.57 9.06
C ARG A 68 2.49 8.07 8.22
N ALA A 69 2.85 7.37 7.14
CA ALA A 69 3.95 7.81 6.26
C ALA A 69 3.64 9.16 5.57
N MET A 70 2.40 9.37 5.13
CA MET A 70 1.97 10.63 4.55
C MET A 70 2.02 11.78 5.56
N ARG A 71 1.57 11.55 6.80
CA ARG A 71 1.64 12.53 7.90
C ARG A 71 3.05 12.90 8.27
N GLU A 72 3.91 11.88 8.47
CA GLU A 72 5.30 12.09 8.88
C GLU A 72 6.11 12.87 7.84
N ARG A 73 5.85 12.65 6.54
CA ARG A 73 6.56 13.37 5.48
C ARG A 73 5.97 14.71 5.12
N PHE A 74 4.66 14.77 4.89
CA PHE A 74 4.02 15.95 4.31
C PHE A 74 3.37 16.85 5.37
N GLN A 75 3.48 16.49 6.66
CA GLN A 75 2.90 17.24 7.78
C GLN A 75 1.39 17.50 7.61
N ILE A 76 0.68 16.63 6.89
CA ILE A 76 -0.75 16.74 6.66
C ILE A 76 -1.45 16.48 7.99
N GLN A 77 -2.08 17.50 8.59
CA GLN A 77 -2.82 17.39 9.85
C GLN A 77 -4.15 16.65 9.64
#